data_AF-A0A7C3PU63-F1
#
_entry.id   AF-A0A7C3PU63-F1
#
_cell.length_a   1.000
_cell.length_b   1.000
_cell.length_c   1.000
_cell.angle_alpha   90.00
_cell.angle_beta   90.00
_cell.angle_gamma   90.00
#
_symmetry.space_group_name_H-M   'P 1'
#
loop_
_entity.id
_entity.type
_entity.pdbx_description
1 polymer ?
#
loop_
_entity_poly.entity_id
_entity_poly.type
_entity_poly.pdbx_seq_one_letter_code
_entity_poly.pdbx_strand_id
1 'polypeptide(L)'
;MYDKLKDIFDNVNEWLRFAEAKHGALIVLNSGVIFGVLSVRKDYPMIPETVIMVSLACLGLSILFSFVSLFPRSRKRPVDKPRPKNANLFFNGHLCLFDTEDLKAELNRSLNTSHLFTPLEENLVEQIIIASGIASTKYILFKRALIATVCAFVVPVLYAAWLFAVK
;
A
#
# COMPACT_ATOMS: atom_id res chain seq x y z
N MET A 1 -13.81 23.24 -14.14
CA MET A 1 -12.53 22.53 -13.85
C MET A 1 -12.50 22.09 -12.40
N TYR A 2 -12.75 22.99 -11.44
CA TYR A 2 -12.88 22.68 -10.01
C TYR A 2 -13.59 21.36 -9.66
N ASP A 3 -14.82 21.12 -10.13
CA ASP A 3 -15.55 19.88 -9.81
C ASP A 3 -14.82 18.62 -10.26
N LYS A 4 -14.17 18.66 -11.43
CA LYS A 4 -13.37 17.52 -11.94
C LYS A 4 -12.13 17.27 -11.09
N LEU A 5 -11.45 18.33 -10.65
CA LEU A 5 -10.33 18.21 -9.73
C LEU A 5 -10.79 17.63 -8.40
N LYS A 6 -11.97 18.06 -7.91
CA LYS A 6 -12.55 17.54 -6.68
C LYS A 6 -12.89 16.05 -6.81
N ASP A 7 -13.48 15.62 -7.93
CA ASP A 7 -13.76 14.20 -8.21
C ASP A 7 -12.47 13.36 -8.18
N ILE A 8 -11.40 13.84 -8.83
CA ILE A 8 -10.10 13.15 -8.85
C ILE A 8 -9.52 13.11 -7.44
N PHE A 9 -9.58 14.21 -6.71
CA PHE A 9 -9.09 14.30 -5.34
C PHE A 9 -9.83 13.35 -4.40
N ASP A 10 -11.15 13.28 -4.49
CA ASP A 10 -11.99 12.38 -3.68
C ASP A 10 -11.66 10.92 -3.98
N ASN A 11 -11.48 10.55 -5.25
CA ASN A 11 -11.00 9.21 -5.63
C ASN A 11 -9.62 8.93 -5.02
N VAL A 12 -8.63 9.83 -5.18
CA VAL A 12 -7.28 9.64 -4.60
C VAL A 12 -7.36 9.45 -3.08
N ASN A 13 -8.20 10.21 -2.40
CA ASN A 13 -8.43 10.13 -0.97
C ASN A 13 -9.09 8.80 -0.56
N GLU A 14 -10.01 8.27 -1.37
CA GLU A 14 -10.60 6.94 -1.17
C GLU A 14 -9.54 5.84 -1.28
N TRP A 15 -8.70 5.88 -2.31
CA TRP A 15 -7.57 4.94 -2.46
C TRP A 15 -6.61 5.00 -1.26
N LEU A 16 -6.36 6.19 -0.72
CA LEU A 16 -5.55 6.40 0.47
C LEU A 16 -6.19 5.74 1.70
N ARG A 17 -7.48 5.99 1.95
CA ARG A 17 -8.25 5.37 3.04
C ARG A 17 -8.26 3.85 2.94
N PHE A 18 -8.43 3.30 1.74
CA PHE A 18 -8.36 1.84 1.53
C PHE A 18 -6.97 1.27 1.81
N ALA A 19 -5.90 1.98 1.48
CA ALA A 19 -4.54 1.54 1.79
C ALA A 19 -4.32 1.47 3.31
N GLU A 20 -4.84 2.44 4.06
CA GLU A 20 -4.75 2.47 5.52
C GLU A 20 -5.60 1.38 6.18
N ALA A 21 -6.82 1.18 5.70
CA ALA A 21 -7.71 0.11 6.16
C ALA A 21 -7.07 -1.28 5.96
N LYS A 22 -6.45 -1.52 4.81
CA LYS A 22 -5.72 -2.76 4.51
C LYS A 22 -4.56 -3.02 5.48
N HIS A 23 -3.79 -2.00 5.83
CA HIS A 23 -2.74 -2.13 6.83
C HIS A 23 -3.29 -2.36 8.24
N GLY A 24 -4.36 -1.66 8.62
CA GLY A 24 -5.05 -1.91 9.89
C GLY A 24 -5.54 -3.35 10.01
N ALA A 25 -6.16 -3.87 8.95
CA ALA A 25 -6.62 -5.27 8.89
C ALA A 25 -5.46 -6.28 9.02
N LEU A 26 -4.33 -6.05 8.33
CA LEU A 26 -3.15 -6.92 8.45
C LEU A 26 -2.57 -6.92 9.87
N ILE A 27 -2.55 -5.77 10.55
CA ILE A 27 -2.07 -5.68 11.93
C ILE A 27 -2.95 -6.54 12.84
N VAL A 28 -4.27 -6.36 12.79
CA VAL A 28 -5.23 -7.13 13.62
C VAL A 28 -5.12 -8.63 13.35
N LEU A 29 -5.12 -9.03 12.07
CA LEU A 29 -4.99 -10.43 11.66
C LEU A 29 -3.70 -11.04 12.20
N ASN A 30 -2.56 -10.42 11.93
CA ASN A 30 -1.25 -10.96 12.29
C ASN A 30 -1.05 -11.00 13.81
N SER A 31 -1.53 -10.00 14.54
CA SER A 31 -1.53 -10.01 16.01
C SER A 31 -2.39 -11.15 16.57
N GLY A 32 -3.58 -11.38 16.00
CA GLY A 32 -4.45 -12.49 16.39
C GLY A 32 -3.81 -13.86 16.14
N VAL A 33 -3.14 -14.03 14.99
CA VAL A 33 -2.42 -15.27 14.66
C VAL A 33 -1.24 -15.48 15.60
N ILE A 34 -0.42 -14.45 15.86
CA ILE A 34 0.69 -14.53 16.82
C ILE A 34 0.18 -14.98 18.19
N PHE A 35 -0.89 -14.34 18.69
CA PHE A 35 -1.49 -14.70 19.97
C PHE A 35 -1.97 -16.16 19.98
N GLY A 36 -2.76 -16.56 18.98
CA GLY A 36 -3.28 -17.92 18.88
C GLY A 36 -2.18 -18.99 18.83
N VAL A 37 -1.14 -18.78 18.00
CA VAL A 37 0.00 -19.69 17.92
C VAL A 37 0.73 -19.79 19.26
N LEU A 38 1.01 -18.67 19.92
CA LEU A 38 1.69 -18.67 21.22
C LEU A 38 0.87 -19.34 22.33
N SER A 39 -0.47 -19.28 22.26
CA SER A 39 -1.37 -19.93 23.21
C SER A 39 -1.34 -21.46 23.08
N VAL A 40 -1.30 -22.00 21.86
CA VAL A 40 -1.47 -23.45 21.62
C VAL A 40 -0.17 -24.17 21.27
N ARG A 41 0.96 -23.47 21.07
CA ARG A 41 2.22 -24.11 20.58
C ARG A 41 2.70 -25.29 21.42
N LYS A 42 2.43 -25.29 22.74
CA LYS A 42 2.83 -26.38 23.65
C LYS A 42 2.02 -27.66 23.43
N ASP A 43 0.82 -27.55 22.86
CA ASP A 43 -0.08 -28.67 22.60
C ASP A 43 0.32 -29.45 21.33
N TYR A 44 1.19 -28.87 20.50
CA TYR A 44 1.62 -29.44 19.21
C TYR A 44 3.15 -29.62 19.14
N PRO A 45 3.74 -30.49 19.98
CA PRO A 45 5.20 -30.69 20.04
C PRO A 45 5.81 -31.28 18.76
N MET A 46 4.98 -31.80 17.85
CA MET A 46 5.39 -32.32 16.55
C MET A 46 5.84 -31.21 15.57
N ILE A 47 5.51 -29.95 15.85
CA ILE A 47 5.96 -28.81 15.05
C ILE A 47 7.25 -28.27 15.68
N PRO A 48 8.39 -28.26 14.96
CA PRO A 48 9.64 -27.75 15.48
C PRO A 48 9.53 -26.28 15.88
N GLU A 49 10.11 -25.92 17.02
CA GLU A 49 10.12 -24.54 17.51
C GLU A 49 10.72 -23.57 16.48
N THR A 50 11.70 -24.03 15.68
CA THR A 50 12.29 -23.24 14.59
C THR A 50 11.25 -22.84 13.53
N VAL A 51 10.34 -23.73 13.14
CA VAL A 51 9.26 -23.46 12.16
C VAL A 51 8.30 -22.41 12.72
N ILE A 52 7.97 -22.51 14.00
CA ILE A 52 7.11 -21.56 14.71
C ILE A 52 7.80 -20.18 14.77
N MET A 53 9.06 -20.12 15.21
CA MET A 53 9.81 -18.87 15.33
C MET A 53 9.97 -18.15 13.98
N VAL A 54 10.26 -18.87 12.89
CA VAL A 54 10.34 -18.28 11.54
C VAL A 54 8.99 -17.68 11.14
N SER A 55 7.89 -18.38 11.39
CA SER A 55 6.53 -17.90 11.08
C SER A 55 6.19 -16.63 11.88
N LEU A 56 6.49 -16.62 13.18
CA LEU A 56 6.29 -15.47 14.05
C LEU A 56 7.15 -14.26 13.62
N ALA A 57 8.39 -14.49 13.20
CA ALA A 57 9.28 -13.44 12.69
C ALA A 57 8.72 -12.82 11.39
N CYS A 58 8.19 -13.63 10.48
CA CYS A 58 7.53 -13.16 9.27
C CYS A 58 6.28 -12.32 9.56
N LEU A 59 5.43 -12.74 10.50
CA LEU A 59 4.26 -11.97 10.95
C LEU A 59 4.68 -10.64 11.61
N GLY A 60 5.70 -10.67 12.47
CA GLY A 60 6.27 -9.47 13.08
C GLY A 60 6.79 -8.48 12.04
N LEU A 61 7.53 -8.95 11.03
CA LEU A 61 8.00 -8.12 9.92
C LEU A 61 6.86 -7.50 9.12
N SER A 62 5.78 -8.24 8.88
CA SER A 62 4.58 -7.72 8.22
C SER A 62 3.92 -6.59 9.02
N ILE A 63 3.79 -6.77 10.34
CA ILE A 63 3.26 -5.76 11.26
C ILE A 63 4.15 -4.51 11.23
N LEU A 64 5.47 -4.67 11.26
CA LEU A 64 6.42 -3.55 11.18
C LEU A 64 6.25 -2.75 9.88
N PHE A 65 6.16 -3.41 8.72
CA PHE A 65 5.87 -2.71 7.46
C PHE A 65 4.54 -1.96 7.48
N SER A 66 3.53 -2.52 8.15
CA SER A 66 2.22 -1.89 8.27
C SER A 66 2.25 -0.65 9.16
N PHE A 67 2.94 -0.69 10.30
CA PHE A 67 3.14 0.50 11.15
C PHE A 67 3.94 1.58 10.44
N VAL A 68 5.03 1.23 9.75
CA VAL A 68 5.83 2.19 8.96
C VAL A 68 4.96 2.86 7.88
N SER A 69 4.01 2.14 7.30
CA SER A 69 3.09 2.67 6.29
C SER A 69 2.05 3.64 6.86
N LEU A 70 1.66 3.48 8.14
CA LEU A 70 0.69 4.34 8.82
C LEU A 70 1.30 5.64 9.35
N PHE A 71 2.63 5.77 9.38
CA PHE A 71 3.27 7.03 9.79
C PHE A 71 2.88 8.20 8.87
N PRO A 72 2.54 9.38 9.42
CA PRO A 72 2.15 10.53 8.63
C PRO A 72 3.32 11.00 7.76
N ARG A 73 3.05 11.21 6.48
CA ARG A 73 4.04 11.70 5.50
C ARG A 73 3.42 12.83 4.71
N SER A 74 3.96 14.06 4.84
CA SER A 74 3.44 15.23 4.11
C SER A 74 4.39 15.76 3.01
N ARG A 75 5.50 15.06 2.75
CA ARG A 75 6.51 15.56 1.79
C ARG A 75 6.24 15.03 0.38
N LYS A 76 6.32 15.94 -0.60
CA LYS A 76 6.46 15.59 -2.02
C LYS A 76 7.63 14.63 -2.20
N ARG A 77 7.42 13.60 -3.01
CA ARG A 77 8.52 12.74 -3.47
C ARG A 77 9.15 13.36 -4.71
N PRO A 78 10.49 13.29 -4.87
CA PRO A 78 11.11 13.62 -6.14
C PRO A 78 10.58 12.70 -7.24
N VAL A 79 10.24 13.28 -8.39
CA VAL A 79 9.71 12.59 -9.55
C VAL A 79 10.89 12.10 -10.40
N ASP A 80 11.43 10.92 -10.08
CA ASP A 80 12.56 10.33 -10.83
C ASP A 80 12.12 9.34 -11.93
N LYS A 81 10.82 9.22 -12.20
CA LYS A 81 10.28 8.13 -13.04
C LYS A 81 9.79 8.61 -14.40
N PRO A 82 9.99 7.80 -15.46
CA PRO A 82 9.52 8.13 -16.80
C PRO A 82 7.99 8.21 -16.84
N ARG A 83 7.51 9.23 -17.55
CA ARG A 83 6.09 9.60 -17.60
C ARG A 83 5.32 8.70 -18.57
N PRO A 84 4.09 8.28 -18.23
CA PRO A 84 3.25 7.53 -19.16
C PRO A 84 2.69 8.48 -20.26
N LYS A 85 2.78 8.07 -21.54
CA LYS A 85 2.28 8.87 -22.68
C LYS A 85 0.74 9.05 -22.69
N ASN A 86 0.01 8.09 -22.11
CA ASN A 86 -1.45 8.10 -21.97
C ASN A 86 -1.79 7.83 -20.51
N ALA A 87 -1.68 8.86 -19.67
CA ALA A 87 -1.89 8.71 -18.25
C ALA A 87 -3.37 8.58 -17.92
N ASN A 88 -3.74 7.47 -17.28
CA ASN A 88 -5.03 7.39 -16.60
C ASN A 88 -5.06 8.34 -15.39
N LEU A 89 -5.81 9.44 -15.51
CA LEU A 89 -5.97 10.47 -14.47
C LEU A 89 -6.75 10.02 -13.23
N PHE A 90 -7.39 8.85 -13.26
CA PHE A 90 -8.03 8.25 -12.09
C PHE A 90 -7.14 7.23 -11.37
N PHE A 91 -5.96 6.92 -11.91
CA PHE A 91 -5.04 5.96 -11.34
C PHE A 91 -3.90 6.64 -10.57
N ASN A 92 -3.86 6.44 -9.25
CA ASN A 92 -2.87 7.05 -8.36
C ASN A 92 -1.41 6.78 -8.76
N GLY A 93 -1.15 5.60 -9.34
CA GLY A 93 0.18 5.22 -9.79
C GLY A 93 0.70 6.08 -10.95
N HIS A 94 -0.19 6.68 -11.75
CA HIS A 94 0.19 7.66 -12.78
C HIS A 94 0.21 9.08 -12.23
N LEU A 95 -0.81 9.47 -11.45
CA LEU A 95 -0.93 10.81 -10.87
C LEU A 95 0.31 11.23 -10.05
N CYS A 96 0.91 10.28 -9.32
CA CYS A 96 2.10 10.55 -8.52
C CYS A 96 3.39 10.80 -9.32
N LEU A 97 3.34 10.64 -10.64
CA LEU A 97 4.48 10.84 -11.55
C LEU A 97 4.45 12.22 -12.22
N PHE A 98 3.44 13.04 -11.91
CA PHE A 98 3.29 14.38 -12.45
C PHE A 98 3.84 15.42 -11.49
N ASP A 99 4.39 16.50 -12.05
CA ASP A 99 4.52 17.78 -11.39
C ASP A 99 3.25 18.62 -11.60
N THR A 100 3.10 19.70 -10.83
CA THR A 100 1.90 20.55 -10.87
C THR A 100 1.61 21.07 -12.29
N GLU A 101 2.63 21.58 -12.99
CA GLU A 101 2.48 22.07 -14.37
C GLU A 101 2.14 20.96 -15.37
N ASP A 102 2.77 19.80 -15.22
CA ASP A 102 2.53 18.67 -16.11
C ASP A 102 1.10 18.14 -15.95
N LEU A 103 0.58 18.06 -14.72
CA LEU A 103 -0.79 17.62 -14.46
C LEU A 103 -1.80 18.63 -15.01
N LYS A 104 -1.55 19.94 -14.86
CA LYS A 104 -2.38 20.99 -15.47
C LYS A 104 -2.44 20.86 -16.99
N ALA A 105 -1.28 20.65 -17.63
CA ALA A 105 -1.19 20.46 -19.07
C ALA A 105 -1.94 19.20 -19.53
N GLU A 106 -1.78 18.08 -18.80
CA GLU A 106 -2.45 16.82 -19.11
C GLU A 106 -3.97 16.88 -18.92
N LEU A 107 -4.46 17.63 -17.92
CA LEU A 107 -5.88 17.89 -17.71
C LEU A 107 -6.47 18.70 -18.87
N ASN A 108 -5.79 19.78 -19.26
CA ASN A 108 -6.19 20.60 -20.40
C ASN A 108 -6.22 19.78 -21.71
N ARG A 109 -5.20 18.94 -21.92
CA ARG A 109 -5.12 18.00 -23.05
C ARG A 109 -6.28 16.99 -23.04
N SER A 110 -6.53 16.35 -21.90
CA SER A 110 -7.56 15.30 -21.76
C SER A 110 -8.98 15.83 -21.93
N LEU A 111 -9.21 17.09 -21.56
CA LEU A 111 -10.51 17.75 -21.65
C LEU A 111 -10.67 18.58 -22.93
N ASN A 112 -9.66 18.61 -23.82
CA ASN A 112 -9.60 19.47 -25.01
C ASN A 112 -9.93 20.94 -24.69
N THR A 113 -9.32 21.48 -23.64
CA THR A 113 -9.57 22.85 -23.16
C THR A 113 -8.26 23.58 -22.87
N SER A 114 -8.31 24.91 -22.88
CA SER A 114 -7.23 25.82 -22.49
C SER A 114 -7.60 26.58 -21.21
N HIS A 115 -8.02 25.84 -20.18
CA HIS A 115 -8.46 26.42 -18.91
C HIS A 115 -7.27 27.04 -18.16
N LEU A 116 -7.46 28.26 -17.67
CA LEU A 116 -6.52 28.94 -16.76
C LEU A 116 -6.89 28.58 -15.32
N PHE A 117 -5.96 27.92 -14.63
CA PHE A 117 -6.19 27.44 -13.27
C PHE A 117 -6.19 28.60 -12.28
N THR A 118 -7.20 28.65 -11.43
CA THR A 118 -7.22 29.57 -10.29
C THR A 118 -6.26 29.11 -9.19
N PRO A 119 -5.81 29.98 -8.28
CA PRO A 119 -4.92 29.57 -7.17
C PRO A 119 -5.48 28.44 -6.31
N LEU A 120 -6.81 28.38 -6.13
CA LEU A 120 -7.45 27.29 -5.41
C LEU A 120 -7.38 25.95 -6.17
N GLU A 121 -7.56 25.98 -7.49
CA GLU A 121 -7.43 24.80 -8.34
C GLU A 121 -5.98 24.31 -8.39
N GLU A 122 -4.99 25.21 -8.38
CA GLU A 122 -3.57 24.85 -8.30
C GLU A 122 -3.22 24.14 -6.99
N ASN A 123 -3.73 24.65 -5.86
CA ASN A 123 -3.59 23.97 -4.57
C ASN A 123 -4.19 22.55 -4.62
N LEU A 124 -5.34 22.39 -5.27
CA LEU A 124 -6.00 21.10 -5.39
C LEU A 124 -5.20 20.12 -6.27
N VAL A 125 -4.64 20.60 -7.39
CA VAL A 125 -3.71 19.84 -8.24
C VAL A 125 -2.50 19.35 -7.42
N GLU A 126 -1.90 20.24 -6.63
CA GLU A 126 -0.78 19.88 -5.76
C GLU A 126 -1.17 18.79 -4.73
N GLN A 127 -2.34 18.92 -4.10
CA GLN A 127 -2.84 17.93 -3.15
C GLN A 127 -3.11 16.56 -3.82
N ILE A 128 -3.63 16.54 -5.06
CA ILE A 128 -3.82 15.30 -5.84
C ILE A 128 -2.47 14.57 -6.03
N ILE A 129 -1.43 15.31 -6.42
CA ILE A 129 -0.09 14.73 -6.64
C ILE A 129 0.49 14.19 -5.33
N ILE A 130 0.42 14.96 -4.24
CA ILE A 130 0.93 14.55 -2.93
C ILE A 130 0.18 13.31 -2.42
N ALA A 131 -1.16 13.37 -2.40
CA ALA A 131 -2.00 12.30 -1.88
C ALA A 131 -1.86 11.01 -2.71
N SER A 132 -1.78 11.10 -4.04
CA SER A 132 -1.57 9.94 -4.91
C SER A 132 -0.20 9.30 -4.70
N GLY A 133 0.84 10.10 -4.43
CA GLY A 133 2.17 9.62 -4.06
C GLY A 133 2.19 8.90 -2.71
N ILE A 134 1.49 9.43 -1.72
CA ILE A 134 1.31 8.78 -0.41
C ILE A 134 0.58 7.44 -0.58
N ALA A 135 -0.57 7.45 -1.25
CA ALA A 135 -1.35 6.25 -1.50
C ALA A 135 -0.52 5.17 -2.21
N SER A 136 0.16 5.52 -3.31
CA SER A 136 1.02 4.59 -4.07
C SER A 136 2.14 3.99 -3.22
N THR A 137 2.72 4.79 -2.33
CA THR A 137 3.74 4.32 -1.37
C THR A 137 3.16 3.27 -0.42
N LYS A 138 2.01 3.57 0.19
CA LYS A 138 1.35 2.66 1.13
C LYS A 138 1.00 1.33 0.46
N TYR A 139 0.54 1.34 -0.79
CA TYR A 139 0.30 0.11 -1.56
C TYR A 139 1.57 -0.73 -1.80
N ILE A 140 2.72 -0.10 -2.04
CA ILE A 140 4.00 -0.82 -2.18
C ILE A 140 4.40 -1.48 -0.85
N LEU A 141 4.25 -0.77 0.28
CA LEU A 141 4.52 -1.35 1.60
C LEU A 141 3.51 -2.45 1.95
N PHE A 142 2.24 -2.28 1.61
CA PHE A 142 1.21 -3.30 1.78
C PHE A 142 1.57 -4.59 1.05
N LYS A 143 2.04 -4.50 -0.20
CA LYS A 143 2.51 -5.68 -0.95
C LYS A 143 3.63 -6.41 -0.20
N ARG A 144 4.60 -5.69 0.38
CA ARG A 144 5.70 -6.28 1.16
C ARG A 144 5.20 -6.94 2.45
N ALA A 145 4.31 -6.27 3.18
CA ALA A 145 3.67 -6.80 4.38
C ALA A 145 2.86 -8.08 4.08
N LEU A 146 2.09 -8.06 2.99
CA LEU A 146 1.31 -9.21 2.56
C LEU A 146 2.20 -10.40 2.19
N ILE A 147 3.30 -10.18 1.45
CA ILE A 147 4.26 -11.25 1.12
C ILE A 147 4.83 -11.86 2.40
N ALA A 148 5.26 -11.04 3.37
CA ALA A 148 5.75 -11.54 4.65
C ALA A 148 4.68 -12.35 5.40
N THR A 149 3.43 -11.92 5.36
CA THR A 149 2.28 -12.66 5.93
C THR A 149 2.08 -14.01 5.24
N VAL A 150 2.10 -14.04 3.91
CA VAL A 150 1.96 -15.28 3.13
C VAL A 150 3.10 -16.25 3.44
N CYS A 151 4.35 -15.77 3.51
CA CYS A 151 5.51 -16.60 3.89
C CYS A 151 5.31 -17.26 5.27
N ALA A 152 4.72 -16.55 6.23
CA ALA A 152 4.46 -17.09 7.56
C ALA A 152 3.53 -18.32 7.54
N PHE A 153 2.59 -18.38 6.59
CA PHE A 153 1.69 -19.54 6.43
C PHE A 153 2.29 -20.64 5.55
N VAL A 154 3.10 -20.29 4.57
CA VAL A 154 3.73 -21.26 3.65
C VAL A 154 4.74 -22.14 4.39
N VAL A 155 5.53 -21.58 5.31
CA VAL A 155 6.58 -22.31 6.06
C VAL A 155 6.03 -23.55 6.80
N PRO A 156 5.01 -23.46 7.66
CA PRO A 156 4.46 -24.64 8.35
C PRO A 156 3.77 -25.63 7.40
N VAL A 157 3.16 -25.15 6.30
CA VAL A 157 2.53 -26.03 5.29
C VAL A 157 3.58 -26.87 4.56
N LEU A 158 4.70 -26.27 4.15
CA LEU A 158 5.80 -27.00 3.53
C LEU A 158 6.42 -28.01 4.49
N TYR A 159 6.56 -27.66 5.77
CA TYR A 159 7.03 -28.59 6.79
C TYR A 159 6.08 -29.78 6.97
N ALA A 160 4.77 -29.53 7.04
CA ALA A 160 3.77 -30.60 7.12
C ALA A 160 3.81 -31.50 5.88
N ALA A 161 3.89 -30.94 4.68
CA ALA A 161 4.01 -31.72 3.44
C ALA A 161 5.28 -32.60 3.42
N TRP A 162 6.41 -32.07 3.88
CA TRP A 162 7.65 -32.83 4.01
C TRP A 162 7.51 -34.00 4.99
N LEU A 163 6.86 -33.80 6.13
CA LEU A 163 6.58 -34.87 7.09
C LEU A 163 5.74 -36.00 6.50
N PHE A 164 4.76 -35.69 5.65
CA PHE A 164 3.93 -36.71 4.97
C PHE A 164 4.68 -37.43 3.85
N ALA A 165 5.68 -36.81 3.22
CA ALA A 165 6.45 -37.42 2.13
C ALA A 165 7.58 -38.34 2.62
N VAL A 166 8.08 -38.13 3.84
CA VAL A 166 9.17 -38.93 4.44
C VAL A 166 8.64 -40.10 5.28
N LYS A 167 7.36 -40.10 5.63
CA LYS A 167 6.65 -41.24 6.23
C LYS A 167 6.14 -42.20 5.17
#